data_AF-A0A7Y7TGD0-F1
#
_entry.id   AF-A0A7Y7TGD0-F1
#
_cell.length_a   1.000
_cell.length_b   1.000
_cell.length_c   1.000
_cell.angle_alpha   90.00
_cell.angle_beta   90.00
_cell.angle_gamma   90.00
#
_symmetry.space_group_name_H-M   'P 1'
#
loop_
_entity.id
_entity.type
_entity.pdbx_description
1 polymer ?
#
loop_
_entity_poly.entity_id
_entity_poly.type
_entity_poly.pdbx_seq_one_letter_code
_entity_poly.pdbx_strand_id
1 'polypeptide(L)'
;MSRTMETFDAKKEVEWIRTRRAEARRKLYRKSRLDRYRSELVALKQAGASCADLAEWLRVNHRLKIHRSSIDRYMRKLPEMNTTIVETGQENINLPEEEV
;
A
#
# COMPACT_ATOMS: atom_id res chain seq x y z
N MET A 1 49.83 26.13 21.70
CA MET A 1 48.36 25.93 21.58
C MET A 1 47.87 26.59 20.31
N SER A 2 47.38 25.81 19.35
CA SER A 2 46.67 26.34 18.18
C SER A 2 45.41 25.50 18.02
N ARG A 3 44.30 26.07 18.51
CA ARG A 3 42.94 25.56 18.35
C ARG A 3 42.66 25.49 16.86
N THR A 4 42.71 24.30 16.29
CA THR A 4 42.26 24.01 14.93
C THR A 4 40.83 24.52 14.83
N MET A 5 40.65 25.63 14.13
CA MET A 5 39.36 25.99 13.56
C MET A 5 39.08 24.94 12.49
N GLU A 6 38.66 23.76 12.93
CA GLU A 6 38.02 22.77 12.08
C GLU A 6 36.88 23.49 11.38
N THR A 7 37.06 23.71 10.08
CA THR A 7 36.14 24.44 9.24
C THR A 7 34.78 23.76 9.30
N PHE A 8 33.82 24.39 9.99
CA PHE A 8 32.44 23.92 10.06
C PHE A 8 31.85 23.94 8.65
N ASP A 9 31.73 22.77 8.03
CA ASP A 9 31.11 22.60 6.72
C ASP A 9 29.59 22.53 6.87
N ALA A 10 28.97 23.71 6.79
CA ALA A 10 27.53 23.87 6.88
C ALA A 10 26.76 23.05 5.83
N LYS A 11 27.33 22.76 4.65
CA LYS A 11 26.63 21.99 3.61
C LYS A 11 26.54 20.52 4.00
N LYS A 12 27.64 19.96 4.49
CA LYS A 12 27.69 18.59 5.00
C LYS A 12 26.71 18.37 6.15
N GLU A 13 26.64 19.34 7.06
CA GLU A 13 25.71 19.28 8.21
C GLU A 13 24.24 19.31 7.75
N VAL A 14 23.89 20.19 6.81
CA VAL A 14 22.53 20.27 6.25
C VAL A 14 22.14 19.00 5.51
N GLU A 15 23.06 18.39 4.77
CA GLU A 15 22.83 17.14 4.05
C GLU A 15 22.57 15.98 5.01
N TRP A 16 23.38 15.86 6.07
CA TRP A 16 23.17 14.88 7.14
C TRP A 16 21.83 15.08 7.87
N ILE A 17 21.44 16.33 8.15
CA ILE A 17 20.12 16.62 8.74
C ILE A 17 18.99 16.24 7.78
N ARG A 18 19.17 16.39 6.46
CA ARG A 18 18.16 16.01 5.46
C ARG A 18 18.02 14.50 5.35
N THR A 19 19.11 13.74 5.31
CA THR A 19 19.07 12.26 5.27
C THR A 19 18.43 11.70 6.53
N ARG A 20 18.85 12.18 7.71
CA ARG A 20 18.25 11.78 9.00
C ARG A 20 16.75 12.09 9.07
N ARG A 21 16.33 13.25 8.57
CA ARG A 21 14.89 13.58 8.49
C ARG A 21 14.14 12.72 7.47
N ALA A 22 14.77 12.31 6.37
CA ALA A 22 14.17 11.42 5.38
C ALA A 22 13.98 10.01 5.94
N GLU A 23 14.98 9.48 6.66
CA GLU A 23 14.91 8.19 7.34
C GLU A 23 13.84 8.19 8.45
N ALA A 24 13.76 9.25 9.25
CA ALA A 24 12.73 9.39 10.28
C ALA A 24 11.30 9.50 9.68
N ARG A 25 11.17 10.13 8.50
CA ARG A 25 9.90 10.18 7.75
C ARG A 25 9.63 8.92 6.94
N ARG A 26 10.56 7.97 6.88
CA ARG A 26 10.41 6.74 6.09
C ARG A 26 9.28 5.94 6.71
N LYS A 27 8.11 6.01 6.07
CA LYS A 27 6.91 5.30 6.51
C LYS A 27 7.26 3.82 6.55
N LEU A 28 7.17 3.23 7.74
CA LEU A 28 7.30 1.79 7.90
C LEU A 28 6.08 1.17 7.22
N TYR A 29 6.22 0.74 5.97
CA TYR A 29 5.16 0.07 5.22
C TYR A 29 4.93 -1.32 5.83
N ARG A 30 4.12 -1.37 6.89
CA ARG A 30 3.67 -2.63 7.46
C ARG A 30 2.68 -3.27 6.50
N LYS A 31 2.86 -4.57 6.24
CA LYS A 31 1.88 -5.38 5.51
C LYS A 31 0.51 -5.21 6.15
N SER A 32 -0.53 -5.08 5.33
CA SER A 32 -1.89 -4.86 5.81
C SER A 32 -2.35 -6.08 6.59
N ARG A 33 -3.11 -5.88 7.67
CA ARG A 33 -3.77 -7.00 8.35
C ARG A 33 -4.74 -7.75 7.43
N LEU A 34 -5.22 -7.08 6.38
CA LEU A 34 -6.08 -7.67 5.35
C LEU A 34 -5.32 -8.63 4.43
N ASP A 35 -3.99 -8.50 4.32
CA ASP A 35 -3.16 -9.40 3.48
C ASP A 35 -3.24 -10.85 3.96
N ARG A 36 -3.48 -11.06 5.25
CA ARG A 36 -3.68 -12.39 5.82
C ARG A 36 -4.92 -13.09 5.26
N TYR A 37 -5.96 -12.33 4.91
CA TYR A 37 -7.27 -12.84 4.50
C TYR A 37 -7.57 -12.51 3.04
N ARG A 38 -6.55 -12.21 2.23
CA ARG A 38 -6.70 -11.72 0.87
C ARG A 38 -7.49 -12.71 0.01
N SER A 39 -7.12 -13.98 0.05
CA SER A 39 -7.77 -15.07 -0.69
C SER A 39 -9.27 -15.15 -0.40
N GLU A 40 -9.63 -15.12 0.87
CA GLU A 40 -10.99 -15.25 1.36
C GLU A 40 -11.82 -14.01 1.02
N LEU A 41 -11.24 -12.82 1.18
CA LEU A 41 -11.90 -11.56 0.81
C LEU A 41 -12.16 -11.47 -0.70
N VAL A 42 -11.23 -11.92 -1.54
CA VAL A 42 -11.42 -11.99 -3.00
C VAL A 42 -12.49 -13.02 -3.34
N ALA A 43 -12.46 -14.22 -2.75
CA ALA A 43 -13.48 -15.25 -2.99
C ALA A 43 -14.89 -14.78 -2.60
N LEU A 44 -15.05 -14.16 -1.42
CA LEU A 44 -16.31 -13.56 -0.99
C LEU A 44 -16.76 -12.45 -1.94
N LYS A 45 -15.83 -11.61 -2.42
CA LYS A 45 -16.14 -10.53 -3.35
C LYS A 45 -16.59 -11.06 -4.72
N GLN A 46 -15.96 -12.12 -5.22
CA GLN A 46 -16.34 -12.81 -6.45
C GLN A 46 -17.70 -13.52 -6.32
N ALA A 47 -18.05 -14.00 -5.13
CA ALA A 47 -19.38 -14.53 -4.81
C ALA A 47 -20.47 -13.44 -4.71
N GLY A 48 -20.14 -12.17 -4.92
CA GLY A 48 -21.08 -11.05 -4.92
C GLY A 48 -21.20 -10.30 -3.59
N ALA A 49 -20.35 -10.59 -2.60
CA ALA A 49 -20.40 -9.90 -1.31
C ALA A 49 -20.11 -8.38 -1.44
N SER A 50 -20.85 -7.58 -0.67
CA SER A 50 -20.57 -6.15 -0.56
C SER A 50 -19.37 -5.88 0.35
N CYS A 51 -18.78 -4.69 0.27
CA CYS A 51 -17.70 -4.30 1.19
C CYS A 51 -18.16 -4.22 2.65
N ALA A 52 -19.47 -4.10 2.91
CA ALA A 52 -20.03 -4.16 4.25
C ALA A 52 -20.06 -5.60 4.78
N ASP A 53 -20.42 -6.57 3.93
CA ASP A 53 -20.42 -8.00 4.27
C ASP A 53 -19.01 -8.49 4.58
N LEU A 54 -18.01 -8.04 3.81
CA LEU A 54 -16.60 -8.32 4.08
C LEU A 54 -16.17 -7.76 5.45
N ALA A 55 -16.64 -6.56 5.82
CA ALA A 55 -16.32 -5.97 7.12
C ALA A 55 -16.95 -6.75 8.27
N GLU A 56 -18.20 -7.19 8.11
CA GLU A 56 -18.90 -7.99 9.11
C GLU A 56 -18.30 -9.39 9.23
N TRP A 57 -17.92 -10.02 8.12
CA TRP A 57 -17.23 -11.30 8.11
C TRP A 57 -15.91 -11.25 8.88
N LEU A 58 -15.10 -10.19 8.67
CA LEU A 58 -13.85 -9.97 9.42
C LEU A 58 -14.11 -9.74 10.92
N ARG A 59 -15.20 -9.05 11.25
CA ARG A 59 -15.58 -8.78 12.63
C ARG A 59 -16.01 -10.06 13.35
N VAL A 60 -16.89 -10.85 12.75
CA VAL A 60 -17.48 -12.05 13.36
C VAL A 60 -16.46 -13.19 13.42
N ASN A 61 -15.77 -13.49 12.31
CA ASN A 61 -14.90 -14.67 12.22
C ASN A 61 -13.49 -14.42 12.75
N HIS A 62 -12.99 -13.19 12.64
CA HIS A 62 -11.58 -12.87 12.92
C HIS A 62 -11.39 -11.79 13.98
N ARG A 63 -12.48 -11.33 14.63
CA ARG A 63 -12.48 -10.26 15.64
C ARG A 63 -11.76 -8.99 15.15
N LEU A 64 -11.80 -8.76 13.83
CA LEU A 64 -11.08 -7.69 13.17
C LEU A 64 -12.04 -6.60 12.73
N LYS A 65 -12.09 -5.51 13.51
CA LYS A 65 -12.92 -4.34 13.21
C LYS A 65 -12.22 -3.44 12.21
N ILE A 66 -12.69 -3.44 10.96
CA ILE A 66 -12.20 -2.59 9.87
C ILE A 66 -13.39 -1.88 9.21
N HIS A 67 -13.20 -0.62 8.84
CA HIS A 67 -14.25 0.14 8.15
C HIS A 67 -14.35 -0.26 6.67
N ARG A 68 -15.56 -0.27 6.11
CA ARG A 68 -15.82 -0.64 4.70
C ARG A 68 -14.94 0.11 3.69
N SER A 69 -14.62 1.39 3.95
CA SER A 69 -13.76 2.18 3.05
C SER A 69 -12.29 1.74 3.06
N SER A 70 -11.83 1.13 4.16
CA SER A 70 -10.49 0.55 4.22
C SER A 70 -10.43 -0.75 3.41
N ILE A 71 -11.51 -1.53 3.43
CA ILE A 71 -11.66 -2.74 2.60
C ILE A 71 -11.76 -2.34 1.12
N ASP A 72 -12.61 -1.37 0.78
CA ASP A 72 -12.74 -0.85 -0.58
C ASP A 72 -11.38 -0.38 -1.15
N ARG A 73 -10.68 0.48 -0.40
CA ARG A 73 -9.32 0.93 -0.78
C ARG A 73 -8.36 -0.23 -0.96
N TYR A 74 -8.47 -1.25 -0.11
CA TYR A 74 -7.61 -2.44 -0.18
C TYR A 74 -7.92 -3.26 -1.42
N MET A 75 -9.19 -3.58 -1.68
CA MET A 75 -9.66 -4.33 -2.84
C MET A 75 -9.27 -3.65 -4.16
N ARG A 76 -9.37 -2.32 -4.25
CA ARG A 76 -8.97 -1.54 -5.45
C ARG A 76 -7.48 -1.60 -5.77
N LYS A 77 -6.64 -1.98 -4.81
CA LYS A 77 -5.20 -2.17 -5.01
C LYS A 77 -4.84 -3.59 -5.45
N LEU A 78 -5.80 -4.51 -5.42
CA LEU A 78 -5.57 -5.91 -5.73
C LEU A 78 -5.64 -6.13 -7.25
N PRO A 79 -4.63 -6.75 -7.87
CA PRO A 79 -4.68 -7.11 -9.29
C PRO A 79 -5.86 -8.05 -9.61
N GLU A 80 -6.29 -8.88 -8.66
CA GLU A 80 -7.40 -9.82 -8.82
C GLU A 80 -8.76 -9.12 -9.06
N MET A 81 -8.91 -7.89 -8.59
CA MET A 81 -10.15 -7.10 -8.78
C MET A 81 -10.13 -6.26 -10.05
N ASN A 82 -8.94 -5.95 -10.57
CA ASN A 82 -8.77 -5.15 -11.79
C ASN A 82 -8.82 -6.00 -13.07
N THR A 83 -8.76 -7.32 -12.94
CA THR A 83 -8.72 -8.27 -14.07
C THR A 83 -10.12 -8.63 -14.61
N THR A 84 -11.20 -8.10 -14.02
CA THR A 84 -12.59 -8.42 -14.41
C THR A 84 -13.03 -7.81 -15.75
N ILE A 85 -12.10 -7.44 -16.64
CA ILE A 85 -12.43 -7.04 -18.01
C ILE A 85 -11.58 -7.85 -18.99
N VAL A 86 -11.92 -9.14 -19.19
CA VAL A 86 -11.71 -9.82 -20.49
C VAL A 86 -12.76 -10.94 -20.69
N GLU A 87 -14.06 -10.68 -20.56
CA GLU A 87 -15.12 -11.53 -21.18
C GLU A 87 -16.37 -10.72 -21.61
N THR A 88 -16.16 -9.48 -22.08
CA THR A 88 -17.10 -8.87 -23.03
C THR A 88 -16.22 -8.24 -24.10
N GLY A 89 -16.28 -8.79 -25.32
CA GLY A 89 -15.38 -8.43 -26.41
C GLY A 89 -15.43 -6.95 -26.76
N GLN A 90 -14.51 -6.17 -26.20
CA GLN A 90 -13.98 -4.94 -26.79
C GLN A 90 -12.51 -4.82 -26.38
N GLU A 91 -11.65 -5.13 -27.34
CA GLU A 91 -10.23 -4.81 -27.35
C GLU A 91 -10.04 -3.34 -26.99
N ASN A 92 -9.17 -3.04 -26.03
CA ASN A 92 -8.33 -1.85 -26.03
C ASN A 92 -7.15 -2.08 -25.09
N ILE A 93 -6.13 -2.69 -25.69
CA ILE A 93 -4.73 -2.63 -25.33
C ILE A 93 -4.33 -1.23 -24.83
N ASN A 94 -3.79 -1.17 -23.62
CA ASN A 94 -2.78 -0.17 -23.29
C ASN A 94 -1.70 -0.83 -22.45
N LEU A 95 -0.64 -1.26 -23.14
CA LEU A 95 0.58 -1.82 -22.59
C LEU A 95 1.40 -0.64 -22.05
N PRO A 96 1.79 -0.60 -20.77
CA PRO A 96 2.84 0.33 -20.35
C PRO A 96 4.17 -0.22 -20.87
N GLU A 97 4.72 0.44 -21.89
CA GLU A 97 6.11 0.28 -22.30
C GLU A 97 7.03 0.81 -21.18
N GLU A 98 7.60 -0.11 -20.41
CA GLU A 98 8.89 0.01 -19.70
C GLU A 98 9.50 -1.41 -19.81
N GLU A 99 10.74 -1.67 -20.21
CA GLU A 99 11.97 -0.88 -20.28
C GLU A 99 13.03 -1.74 -21.01
N VAL A 100 13.93 -1.13 -21.81
CA VAL A 100 15.41 -1.31 -21.97
C VAL A 100 15.84 -0.84 -23.36
#